data_AF-A0A3D1DFT1-F1
#
_entry.id   AF-A0A3D1DFT1-F1
#
_cell.length_a   1.000
_cell.length_b   1.000
_cell.length_c   1.000
_cell.angle_alpha   90.00
_cell.angle_beta   90.00
_cell.angle_gamma   90.00
#
_symmetry.space_group_name_H-M   'P 1'
#
loop_
_entity.id
_entity.type
_entity.pdbx_description
1 polymer ?
#
loop_
_entity_poly.entity_id
_entity_poly.type
_entity_poly.pdbx_seq_one_letter_code
_entity_poly.pdbx_strand_id
1 'polypeptide(L)'
;MSTGDGGFNYETDPQKLMDDIRDWLGSADQTVTQKVEDMVVAYGSLCRAVNDRLRRCQENLRLNLWSAAIQLSEIEPNLPDRFALLSFEELPELLDRCSMYEQLETPPTLLTDIYGELNDGYEQHVPLERLFARYRLLTLKRVPLKDRLKVARSLASKDSQAHFWEDDVIGLERARIDEIKEEARRANSTGDESALSDLKAELQDPDWFELPKTSVIGGVSKAIKGAEVTQSRGRLPELTDSLGAQWDYWGRSFQESDPVALSQNPNFLTVIKMVDDWFDNAEKIGVLDTDPLYMQVAPINEAVVALQAAAEQASEWSDKIQRLREVLRDSSASRKQIENAWEGVRRLGLPPAELKDVYDQRMKSLWWKGNWERVLGVGLFVALVLAGIVFAIVARS
;
A
#
# COMPACT_ATOMS: atom_id res chain seq x y z
N MET A 1 -43.78 74.42 18.14
CA MET A 1 -42.52 74.04 18.83
C MET A 1 -42.54 72.53 18.93
N SER A 2 -42.09 71.85 17.88
CA SER A 2 -41.86 70.40 17.89
C SER A 2 -40.40 70.25 18.30
N THR A 3 -40.16 69.94 19.57
CA THR A 3 -38.87 69.44 20.02
C THR A 3 -38.65 68.16 19.23
N GLY A 4 -37.79 68.24 18.21
CA GLY A 4 -37.25 67.06 17.54
C GLY A 4 -36.41 66.33 18.56
N ASP A 5 -37.08 65.58 19.43
CA ASP A 5 -36.44 64.64 20.32
C ASP A 5 -35.76 63.64 19.39
N GLY A 6 -34.42 63.61 19.45
CA GLY A 6 -33.60 62.78 18.60
C GLY A 6 -33.80 61.33 18.99
N GLY A 7 -34.92 60.75 18.54
CA GLY A 7 -35.29 59.37 18.77
C GLY A 7 -34.12 58.48 18.44
N PHE A 8 -33.69 57.69 19.42
CA PHE A 8 -32.56 56.80 19.23
C PHE A 8 -32.93 55.76 18.16
N ASN A 9 -32.07 55.58 17.16
CA ASN A 9 -32.31 54.59 16.12
C ASN A 9 -31.90 53.18 16.60
N TYR A 10 -32.87 52.48 17.19
CA TYR A 10 -32.72 51.11 17.67
C TYR A 10 -32.35 50.08 16.59
N GLU A 11 -32.51 50.40 15.29
CA GLU A 11 -32.08 49.50 14.21
C GLU A 11 -30.54 49.41 14.08
N THR A 12 -29.84 50.47 14.52
CA THR A 12 -28.37 50.56 14.41
C THR A 12 -27.64 49.98 15.62
N ASP A 13 -28.30 49.92 16.78
CA ASP A 13 -27.75 49.41 18.03
C ASP A 13 -28.79 48.52 18.73
N PRO A 14 -28.88 47.24 18.32
CA PRO A 14 -29.83 46.31 18.91
C PRO A 14 -29.46 45.96 20.36
N GLN A 15 -28.20 46.13 20.78
CA GLN A 15 -27.80 45.86 22.17
C GLN A 15 -28.45 46.86 23.11
N LYS A 16 -28.37 48.15 22.77
CA LYS A 16 -29.03 49.19 23.56
C LYS A 16 -30.56 49.03 23.58
N LEU A 17 -31.15 48.57 22.48
CA LEU A 17 -32.58 48.22 22.46
C LEU A 17 -32.91 47.14 23.51
N MET A 18 -32.10 46.08 23.57
CA MET A 18 -32.32 45.00 24.55
C MET A 18 -32.15 45.48 25.99
N ASP A 19 -31.16 46.33 26.24
CA ASP A 19 -30.90 46.87 27.57
C ASP A 19 -32.03 47.81 28.01
N ASP A 20 -32.51 48.70 27.13
CA ASP A 20 -33.66 49.57 27.42
C ASP A 20 -34.95 48.77 27.67
N ILE A 21 -35.16 47.65 26.95
CA ILE A 21 -36.30 46.73 27.18
C ILE A 21 -36.19 46.07 28.56
N ARG A 22 -35.01 45.54 28.92
CA ARG A 22 -34.78 44.92 30.23
C ARG A 22 -34.98 45.90 31.37
N ASP A 23 -34.49 47.13 31.21
CA ASP A 23 -34.68 48.21 32.18
C ASP A 23 -36.16 48.53 32.38
N TRP A 24 -36.95 48.55 31.30
CA TRP A 24 -38.39 48.75 31.38
C TRP A 24 -39.11 47.57 32.06
N LEU A 25 -38.76 46.32 31.73
CA LEU A 25 -39.33 45.14 32.36
C LEU A 25 -39.01 45.08 33.86
N GLY A 26 -37.79 45.47 34.26
CA GLY A 26 -37.36 45.51 35.66
C GLY A 26 -37.85 46.73 36.45
N SER A 27 -38.43 47.74 35.78
CA SER A 27 -38.94 48.94 36.42
C SER A 27 -40.19 48.67 37.27
N ALA A 28 -40.31 49.35 38.40
CA ALA A 28 -41.54 49.34 39.21
C ALA A 28 -42.70 50.09 38.51
N ASP A 29 -42.37 51.06 37.65
CA ASP A 29 -43.31 51.76 36.80
C ASP A 29 -43.22 51.19 35.37
N GLN A 30 -44.19 50.36 35.03
CA GLN A 30 -44.33 49.71 33.72
C GLN A 30 -45.42 50.39 32.88
N THR A 31 -45.59 51.71 33.03
CA THR A 31 -46.51 52.47 32.18
C THR A 31 -46.07 52.42 30.71
N VAL A 32 -47.05 52.23 29.81
CA VAL A 32 -46.81 52.28 28.37
C VAL A 32 -46.62 53.73 27.96
N THR A 33 -45.41 54.07 27.56
CA THR A 33 -45.04 55.39 27.00
C THR A 33 -44.74 55.24 25.52
N GLN A 34 -44.71 56.36 24.78
CA GLN A 34 -44.33 56.34 23.36
C GLN A 34 -42.97 55.67 23.14
N LYS A 35 -42.01 55.89 24.05
CA LYS A 35 -40.70 55.24 23.99
C LYS A 35 -40.83 53.70 24.02
N VAL A 36 -41.72 53.16 24.86
CA VAL A 36 -41.95 51.71 24.96
C VAL A 36 -42.59 51.16 23.70
N GLU A 37 -43.58 51.86 23.15
CA GLU A 37 -44.15 51.51 21.84
C GLU A 37 -43.07 51.46 20.76
N ASP A 38 -42.22 52.50 20.68
CA ASP A 38 -41.13 52.58 19.70
C ASP A 38 -40.11 51.44 19.87
N MET A 39 -39.78 51.07 21.11
CA MET A 39 -38.89 49.93 21.43
C MET A 39 -39.50 48.59 20.98
N VAL A 40 -40.77 48.34 21.29
CA VAL A 40 -41.45 47.09 20.92
C VAL A 40 -41.58 46.97 19.40
N VAL A 41 -41.90 48.08 18.72
CA VAL A 41 -41.95 48.14 17.24
C VAL A 41 -40.57 47.86 16.65
N ALA A 42 -39.51 48.45 17.19
CA ALA A 42 -38.14 48.21 16.74
C ALA A 42 -37.73 46.74 16.94
N TYR A 43 -38.03 46.15 18.10
CA TYR A 43 -37.78 44.73 18.38
C TYR A 43 -38.54 43.83 17.40
N GLY A 44 -39.83 44.10 17.17
CA GLY A 44 -40.65 43.38 16.20
C GLY A 44 -40.09 43.46 14.78
N SER A 45 -39.60 44.63 14.35
CA SER A 45 -38.91 44.80 13.05
C SER A 45 -37.67 43.91 12.93
N LEU A 46 -36.82 43.89 13.96
CA LEU A 46 -35.61 43.06 13.98
C LEU A 46 -35.95 41.56 13.94
N CYS A 47 -36.97 41.11 14.69
CA CYS A 47 -37.44 39.74 14.65
C CYS A 47 -37.95 39.33 13.26
N ARG A 48 -38.71 40.20 12.57
CA ARG A 48 -39.15 39.95 11.18
C ARG A 48 -37.94 39.78 10.25
N ALA A 49 -36.96 40.68 10.33
CA ALA A 49 -35.77 40.62 9.49
C ALA A 49 -34.94 39.34 9.73
N VAL A 50 -34.77 38.92 10.99
CA VAL A 50 -34.10 37.67 11.37
C VAL A 50 -34.89 36.46 10.83
N ASN A 51 -36.20 36.43 11.02
CA ASN A 51 -37.06 35.34 10.56
C ASN A 51 -37.10 35.21 9.03
N ASP A 52 -37.15 36.31 8.30
CA ASP A 52 -37.11 36.30 6.84
C ASP A 52 -35.79 35.72 6.32
N ARG A 53 -34.68 36.05 6.99
CA ARG A 53 -33.37 35.49 6.65
C ARG A 53 -33.26 34.01 7.02
N LEU A 54 -33.79 33.60 8.18
CA LEU A 54 -33.86 32.19 8.57
C LEU A 54 -34.67 31.36 7.56
N ARG A 55 -35.80 31.87 7.08
CA ARG A 55 -36.59 31.19 6.02
C ARG A 55 -35.78 30.97 4.75
N ARG A 56 -35.01 31.98 4.32
CA ARG A 56 -34.12 31.84 3.17
C ARG A 56 -32.98 30.86 3.43
N CYS A 57 -32.43 30.80 4.64
CA CYS A 57 -31.49 29.75 5.02
C CYS A 57 -32.17 28.38 4.93
N GLN A 58 -33.39 28.23 5.46
CA GLN A 58 -34.16 26.98 5.39
C GLN A 58 -34.41 26.51 3.95
N GLU A 59 -34.70 27.44 3.03
CA GLU A 59 -34.83 27.10 1.61
C GLU A 59 -33.55 26.48 1.05
N ASN A 60 -32.38 27.00 1.42
CA ASN A 60 -31.08 26.43 1.02
C ASN A 60 -30.85 25.07 1.68
N LEU A 61 -31.17 24.93 2.98
CA LEU A 61 -31.05 23.66 3.70
C LEU A 61 -31.93 22.56 3.07
N ARG A 62 -33.16 22.89 2.67
CA ARG A 62 -34.07 21.96 1.96
C ARG A 62 -33.54 21.51 0.60
N LEU A 63 -32.65 22.28 -0.01
CA LEU A 63 -31.96 21.94 -1.25
C LEU A 63 -30.59 21.27 -1.00
N ASN A 64 -30.27 20.93 0.25
CA ASN A 64 -28.96 20.41 0.69
C ASN A 64 -27.78 21.36 0.36
N LEU A 65 -28.04 22.67 0.28
CA LEU A 65 -27.04 23.71 0.01
C LEU A 65 -26.52 24.32 1.33
N TRP A 66 -25.95 23.48 2.19
CA TRP A 66 -25.48 23.85 3.54
C TRP A 66 -24.51 25.04 3.54
N SER A 67 -23.52 25.02 2.63
CA SER A 67 -22.54 26.10 2.49
C SER A 67 -23.18 27.45 2.13
N ALA A 68 -24.22 27.44 1.29
CA ALA A 68 -24.96 28.63 0.92
C ALA A 68 -25.82 29.15 2.07
N ALA A 69 -26.43 28.25 2.86
CA ALA A 69 -27.18 28.63 4.06
C ALA A 69 -26.27 29.27 5.12
N ILE A 70 -25.12 28.66 5.38
CA ILE A 70 -24.09 29.17 6.33
C ILE A 70 -23.55 30.52 5.88
N GLN A 71 -23.17 30.64 4.60
CA GLN A 71 -22.70 31.92 4.08
C GLN A 71 -23.81 32.98 4.17
N LEU A 72 -25.06 32.60 3.85
CA LEU A 72 -26.20 33.49 3.99
C LEU A 72 -26.46 33.88 5.44
N SER A 73 -26.13 33.09 6.45
CA SER A 73 -26.22 33.50 7.86
C SER A 73 -25.05 34.37 8.34
N GLU A 74 -23.90 34.32 7.67
CA GLU A 74 -22.71 35.10 8.03
C GLU A 74 -22.66 36.50 7.43
N ILE A 75 -23.40 36.78 6.34
CA ILE A 75 -23.49 38.13 5.75
C ILE A 75 -23.81 39.16 6.83
N GLU A 76 -23.09 40.28 6.85
CA GLU A 76 -23.37 41.31 7.86
C GLU A 76 -24.80 41.83 7.71
N PRO A 77 -25.56 41.90 8.82
CA PRO A 77 -25.19 41.57 10.19
C PRO A 77 -25.24 40.06 10.49
N ASN A 78 -24.30 39.51 11.27
CA ASN A 78 -24.23 38.08 11.58
C ASN A 78 -25.55 37.58 12.21
N LEU A 79 -26.15 36.57 11.58
CA LEU A 79 -27.47 36.06 11.95
C LEU A 79 -27.46 35.33 13.31
N PRO A 80 -26.51 34.42 13.60
CA PRO A 80 -26.34 33.84 14.94
C PRO A 80 -26.24 34.89 16.06
N ASP A 81 -25.38 35.89 15.91
CA ASP A 81 -25.21 36.93 16.93
C ASP A 81 -26.50 37.72 17.14
N ARG A 82 -27.20 38.08 16.06
CA ARG A 82 -28.51 38.75 16.14
C ARG A 82 -29.59 37.89 16.75
N PHE A 83 -29.64 36.61 16.40
CA PHE A 83 -30.61 35.68 16.94
C PHE A 83 -30.40 35.51 18.45
N ALA A 84 -29.15 35.29 18.88
CA ALA A 84 -28.80 35.17 20.29
C ALA A 84 -29.14 36.44 21.08
N LEU A 85 -28.92 37.62 20.51
CA LEU A 85 -29.26 38.89 21.13
C LEU A 85 -30.78 39.07 21.32
N LEU A 86 -31.58 38.72 20.30
CA LEU A 86 -33.04 38.84 20.34
C LEU A 86 -33.72 37.74 21.16
N SER A 87 -33.03 36.61 21.41
CA SER A 87 -33.51 35.47 22.21
C SER A 87 -33.02 35.55 23.65
N PHE A 88 -33.51 36.55 24.39
CA PHE A 88 -33.16 36.80 25.80
C PHE A 88 -34.13 36.13 26.78
N GLU A 89 -33.71 35.95 28.04
CA GLU A 89 -34.43 35.19 29.07
C GLU A 89 -35.79 35.81 29.41
N GLU A 90 -35.88 37.14 29.43
CA GLU A 90 -37.08 37.89 29.79
C GLU A 90 -38.09 38.04 28.62
N LEU A 91 -37.83 37.42 27.47
CA LEU A 91 -38.70 37.47 26.30
C LEU A 91 -40.16 37.02 26.59
N PRO A 92 -40.42 35.93 27.33
CA PRO A 92 -41.79 35.55 27.67
C PRO A 92 -42.52 36.64 28.46
N GLU A 93 -41.84 37.34 29.37
CA GLU A 93 -42.43 38.45 30.10
C GLU A 93 -42.77 39.62 29.16
N LEU A 94 -41.87 39.98 28.24
CA LEU A 94 -42.16 41.00 27.23
C LEU A 94 -43.41 40.66 26.42
N LEU A 95 -43.54 39.41 25.96
CA LEU A 95 -44.70 38.95 25.18
C LEU A 95 -45.99 38.99 26.00
N ASP A 96 -45.93 38.58 27.26
CA ASP A 96 -47.07 38.68 28.19
C ASP A 96 -47.49 40.14 28.36
N ARG A 97 -46.54 41.08 28.54
CA ARG A 97 -46.87 42.51 28.63
C ARG A 97 -47.47 43.06 27.34
N CYS A 98 -46.91 42.71 26.18
CA CYS A 98 -47.49 43.13 24.89
C CYS A 98 -48.91 42.59 24.72
N SER A 99 -49.22 41.39 25.23
CA SER A 99 -50.58 40.85 25.20
C SER A 99 -51.55 41.53 26.17
N MET A 100 -51.05 42.06 27.30
CA MET A 100 -51.85 42.74 28.32
C MET A 100 -52.22 44.18 27.94
N TYR A 101 -51.36 44.88 27.18
CA TYR A 101 -51.59 46.26 26.75
C TYR A 101 -52.01 46.31 25.29
N GLU A 102 -53.25 46.76 25.01
CA GLU A 102 -53.78 46.85 23.64
C GLU A 102 -52.97 47.78 22.70
N GLN A 103 -52.18 48.71 23.26
CA GLN A 103 -51.36 49.65 22.50
C GLN A 103 -50.07 49.02 21.95
N LEU A 104 -49.59 47.92 22.54
CA LEU A 104 -48.33 47.30 22.16
C LEU A 104 -48.57 46.24 21.08
N GLU A 105 -47.85 46.35 19.95
CA GLU A 105 -47.88 45.31 18.92
C GLU A 105 -47.14 44.06 19.45
N THR A 106 -47.78 42.89 19.40
CA THR A 106 -47.10 41.63 19.74
C THR A 106 -46.02 41.32 18.69
N PRO A 107 -44.72 41.26 19.08
CA PRO A 107 -43.65 40.90 18.15
C PRO A 107 -43.82 39.47 17.61
N PRO A 108 -43.36 39.16 16.38
CA PRO A 108 -43.40 37.81 15.86
C PRO A 108 -42.42 36.90 16.62
N THR A 109 -42.82 35.65 16.87
CA THR A 109 -41.97 34.63 17.48
C THR A 109 -40.76 34.33 16.59
N LEU A 110 -39.58 34.27 17.20
CA LEU A 110 -38.36 33.84 16.52
C LEU A 110 -38.47 32.38 16.08
N LEU A 111 -37.97 32.07 14.88
CA LEU A 111 -38.04 30.72 14.30
C LEU A 111 -36.92 29.83 14.86
N THR A 112 -37.00 29.49 16.15
CA THR A 112 -35.99 28.70 16.88
C THR A 112 -35.71 27.34 16.25
N ASP A 113 -36.72 26.66 15.73
CA ASP A 113 -36.54 25.35 15.09
C ASP A 113 -35.66 25.45 13.84
N ILE A 114 -35.87 26.48 13.02
CA ILE A 114 -35.06 26.73 11.81
C ILE A 114 -33.63 27.12 12.18
N TYR A 115 -33.48 27.92 13.25
CA TYR A 115 -32.15 28.26 13.75
C TYR A 115 -31.41 27.02 14.28
N GLY A 116 -32.12 26.09 14.93
CA GLY A 116 -31.59 24.77 15.32
C GLY A 116 -31.09 23.97 14.11
N GLU A 117 -31.91 23.83 13.06
CA GLU A 117 -31.52 23.17 11.80
C GLU A 117 -30.27 23.81 11.17
N LEU A 118 -30.17 25.15 11.21
CA LEU A 118 -29.01 25.88 10.71
C LEU A 118 -27.76 25.59 11.56
N ASN A 119 -27.89 25.57 12.88
CA ASN A 119 -26.78 25.27 13.80
C ASN A 119 -26.26 23.84 13.62
N ASP A 120 -27.16 22.86 13.47
CA ASP A 120 -26.79 21.48 13.14
C ASP A 120 -26.02 21.43 11.80
N GLY A 121 -26.38 22.30 10.86
CA GLY A 121 -25.65 22.49 9.61
C GLY A 121 -24.21 22.97 9.79
N TYR A 122 -23.97 23.90 10.71
CA TYR A 122 -22.61 24.33 11.05
C TYR A 122 -21.78 23.16 11.59
N GLU A 123 -22.34 22.37 12.51
CA GLU A 123 -21.64 21.22 13.10
C GLU A 123 -21.23 20.19 12.04
N GLN A 124 -22.09 19.95 11.06
CA GLN A 124 -21.81 19.04 9.94
C GLN A 124 -20.81 19.62 8.93
N HIS A 125 -20.86 20.92 8.66
CA HIS A 125 -20.08 21.56 7.61
C HIS A 125 -18.65 21.95 8.05
N VAL A 126 -18.43 22.35 9.30
CA VAL A 126 -17.13 22.81 9.81
C VAL A 126 -15.98 21.80 9.55
N PRO A 127 -16.16 20.47 9.77
CA PRO A 127 -15.12 19.50 9.45
C PRO A 127 -14.73 19.43 7.96
N LEU A 128 -15.62 19.86 7.06
CA LEU A 128 -15.46 19.80 5.60
C LEU A 128 -14.77 21.05 5.02
N GLU A 129 -14.78 22.19 5.72
CA GLU A 129 -14.23 23.46 5.22
C GLU A 129 -12.79 23.35 4.73
N ARG A 130 -11.96 22.61 5.49
CA ARG A 130 -10.55 22.37 5.10
C ARG A 130 -10.46 21.60 3.77
N LEU A 131 -11.38 20.67 3.52
CA LEU A 131 -11.42 19.91 2.27
C LEU A 131 -11.95 20.77 1.13
N PHE A 132 -12.98 21.61 1.34
CA PHE A 132 -13.47 22.55 0.33
C PHE A 132 -12.39 23.57 -0.07
N ALA A 133 -11.73 24.18 0.92
CA ALA A 133 -10.64 25.13 0.68
C ALA A 133 -9.49 24.47 -0.11
N ARG A 134 -9.14 23.24 0.26
CA ARG A 134 -8.13 22.46 -0.47
C ARG A 134 -8.57 22.15 -1.90
N TYR A 135 -9.79 21.66 -2.10
CA TYR A 135 -10.31 21.34 -3.43
C TYR A 135 -10.33 22.58 -4.34
N ARG A 136 -10.87 23.71 -3.83
CA ARG A 136 -10.87 24.99 -4.54
C ARG A 136 -9.46 25.43 -4.93
N LEU A 137 -8.50 25.32 -4.01
CA LEU A 137 -7.10 25.66 -4.27
C LEU A 137 -6.49 24.79 -5.37
N LEU A 138 -6.72 23.47 -5.34
CA LEU A 138 -6.21 22.53 -6.35
C LEU A 138 -6.81 22.82 -7.74
N THR A 139 -8.10 23.15 -7.80
CA THR A 139 -8.81 23.52 -9.03
C THR A 139 -8.29 24.83 -9.60
N LEU A 140 -8.12 25.88 -8.78
CA LEU A 140 -7.58 27.17 -9.23
C LEU A 140 -6.13 27.05 -9.73
N LYS A 141 -5.31 26.22 -9.08
CA LYS A 141 -3.93 25.93 -9.50
C LYS A 141 -3.83 24.98 -10.68
N ARG A 142 -4.95 24.44 -11.19
CA ARG A 142 -4.99 23.45 -12.27
C ARG A 142 -4.08 22.25 -12.02
N VAL A 143 -4.07 21.77 -10.78
CA VAL A 143 -3.29 20.58 -10.37
C VAL A 143 -3.77 19.35 -11.17
N PRO A 144 -2.92 18.33 -11.43
CA PRO A 144 -3.35 17.10 -12.13
C PRO A 144 -4.66 16.50 -11.60
N LEU A 145 -5.47 15.92 -12.50
CA LEU A 145 -6.79 15.38 -12.14
C LEU A 145 -6.72 14.31 -11.04
N LYS A 146 -5.68 13.48 -11.04
CA LYS A 146 -5.44 12.45 -10.03
C LYS A 146 -5.46 13.00 -8.60
N ASP A 147 -4.84 14.15 -8.36
CA ASP A 147 -4.78 14.75 -7.03
C ASP A 147 -6.07 15.47 -6.64
N ARG A 148 -6.76 16.06 -7.63
CA ARG A 148 -8.11 16.64 -7.43
C ARG A 148 -9.12 15.55 -7.09
N LEU A 149 -9.11 14.42 -7.79
CA LEU A 149 -9.96 13.26 -7.57
C LEU A 149 -9.85 12.71 -6.14
N LYS A 150 -8.63 12.63 -5.59
CA LYS A 150 -8.43 12.19 -4.20
C LYS A 150 -9.21 13.06 -3.20
N VAL A 151 -9.21 14.38 -3.38
CA VAL A 151 -9.93 15.29 -2.50
C VAL A 151 -11.44 15.24 -2.76
N ALA A 152 -11.85 15.17 -4.04
CA ALA A 152 -13.27 15.05 -4.41
C ALA A 152 -13.91 13.76 -3.87
N ARG A 153 -13.24 12.61 -3.98
CA ARG A 153 -13.70 11.34 -3.38
C ARG A 153 -13.79 11.41 -1.86
N SER A 154 -12.84 12.10 -1.22
CA SER A 154 -12.91 12.33 0.24
C SER A 154 -14.04 13.27 0.65
N LEU A 155 -14.44 14.21 -0.21
CA LEU A 155 -15.61 15.06 0.01
C LEU A 155 -16.89 14.22 -0.15
N ALA A 156 -17.02 13.49 -1.25
CA ALA A 156 -18.17 12.60 -1.51
C ALA A 156 -18.40 11.58 -0.37
N SER A 157 -17.33 11.02 0.20
CA SER A 157 -17.46 10.04 1.29
C SER A 157 -17.82 10.65 2.65
N LYS A 158 -17.46 11.92 2.89
CA LYS A 158 -17.74 12.62 4.16
C LYS A 158 -19.03 13.42 4.13
N ASP A 159 -19.45 13.88 2.96
CA ASP A 159 -20.66 14.67 2.72
C ASP A 159 -21.71 13.81 2.00
N SER A 160 -22.21 12.79 2.70
CA SER A 160 -23.12 11.79 2.11
C SER A 160 -24.51 12.32 1.73
N GLN A 161 -24.86 13.54 2.16
CA GLN A 161 -26.12 14.18 1.81
C GLN A 161 -26.05 14.94 0.48
N ALA A 162 -24.85 15.29 0.03
CA ALA A 162 -24.62 16.06 -1.17
C ALA A 162 -24.37 15.15 -2.39
N HIS A 163 -25.44 14.68 -3.03
CA HIS A 163 -25.37 13.83 -4.22
C HIS A 163 -24.58 14.43 -5.39
N PHE A 164 -24.48 15.76 -5.47
CA PHE A 164 -23.72 16.43 -6.54
C PHE A 164 -22.23 16.10 -6.50
N TRP A 165 -21.67 15.69 -5.35
CA TRP A 165 -20.27 15.25 -5.29
C TRP A 165 -20.02 13.97 -6.07
N GLU A 166 -20.98 13.06 -6.13
CA GLU A 166 -20.86 11.82 -6.90
C GLU A 166 -20.81 12.14 -8.40
N ASP A 167 -21.71 13.01 -8.87
CA ASP A 167 -21.74 13.47 -10.25
C ASP A 167 -20.43 14.18 -10.64
N ASP A 168 -19.91 15.04 -9.76
CA ASP A 168 -18.63 15.74 -9.95
C ASP A 168 -17.45 14.75 -10.01
N VAL A 169 -17.42 13.75 -9.12
CA VAL A 169 -16.39 12.70 -9.11
C VAL A 169 -16.45 11.90 -10.42
N ILE A 170 -17.63 11.48 -10.86
CA ILE A 170 -17.83 10.76 -12.12
C ILE A 170 -17.34 11.61 -13.31
N GLY A 171 -17.68 12.91 -13.32
CA GLY A 171 -17.22 13.85 -14.35
C GLY A 171 -15.69 13.95 -14.40
N LEU A 172 -15.03 14.05 -13.25
CA LEU A 172 -13.57 14.08 -13.15
C LEU A 172 -12.92 12.73 -13.53
N GLU A 173 -13.55 11.61 -13.18
CA GLU A 173 -13.10 10.26 -13.50
C GLU A 173 -13.12 10.02 -15.00
N ARG A 174 -14.20 10.40 -15.69
CA ARG A 174 -14.28 10.36 -17.16
C ARG A 174 -13.15 11.15 -17.81
N ALA A 175 -12.91 12.37 -17.34
CA ALA A 175 -11.82 13.20 -17.83
C ALA A 175 -10.45 12.57 -17.54
N ARG A 176 -10.26 11.95 -16.37
CA ARG A 176 -9.01 11.25 -16.02
C ARG A 176 -8.77 10.04 -16.91
N ILE A 177 -9.82 9.27 -17.25
CA ILE A 177 -9.70 8.14 -18.17
C ILE A 177 -9.21 8.61 -19.54
N ASP A 178 -9.65 9.78 -20.02
CA ASP A 178 -9.15 10.37 -21.26
C ASP A 178 -7.69 10.84 -21.14
N GLU A 179 -7.28 11.46 -20.02
CA GLU A 179 -5.86 11.75 -19.74
C GLU A 179 -5.00 10.47 -19.74
N ILE A 180 -5.47 9.40 -19.10
CA ILE A 180 -4.77 8.11 -19.04
C ILE A 180 -4.58 7.54 -20.45
N LYS A 181 -5.55 7.67 -21.36
CA LYS A 181 -5.38 7.22 -22.75
C LYS A 181 -4.25 7.98 -23.45
N GLU A 182 -4.16 9.29 -23.27
CA GLU A 182 -3.09 10.10 -23.87
C GLU A 182 -1.73 9.85 -23.21
N GLU A 183 -1.69 9.69 -21.88
CA GLU A 183 -0.49 9.27 -21.13
C GLU A 183 0.00 7.89 -21.59
N ALA A 184 -0.90 6.92 -21.75
CA ALA A 184 -0.57 5.59 -22.23
C ALA A 184 -0.05 5.60 -23.67
N ARG A 185 -0.61 6.41 -24.57
CA ARG A 185 -0.08 6.56 -25.94
C ARG A 185 1.33 7.13 -25.93
N ARG A 186 1.59 8.16 -25.11
CA ARG A 186 2.93 8.75 -24.97
C ARG A 186 3.92 7.73 -24.40
N ALA A 187 3.60 7.08 -23.30
CA ALA A 187 4.45 6.05 -22.69
C ALA A 187 4.71 4.87 -23.63
N ASN A 188 3.70 4.44 -24.40
CA ASN A 188 3.87 3.40 -25.42
C ASN A 188 4.80 3.83 -26.56
N SER A 189 4.77 5.11 -26.98
CA SER A 189 5.67 5.62 -28.01
C SER A 189 7.13 5.69 -27.55
N THR A 190 7.38 5.88 -26.25
CA THR A 190 8.71 5.91 -25.66
C THR A 190 9.16 4.54 -25.13
N GLY A 191 8.30 3.51 -25.17
CA GLY A 191 8.58 2.21 -24.58
C GLY A 191 8.70 2.22 -23.05
N ASP A 192 8.06 3.18 -22.37
CA ASP A 192 8.09 3.31 -20.91
C ASP A 192 7.11 2.32 -20.25
N GLU A 193 7.59 1.10 -20.03
CA GLU A 193 6.84 0.02 -19.39
C GLU A 193 6.41 0.35 -17.96
N SER A 194 7.25 1.07 -17.21
CA SER A 194 6.96 1.45 -15.82
C SER A 194 5.76 2.38 -15.78
N ALA A 195 5.76 3.44 -16.58
CA ALA A 195 4.63 4.37 -16.65
C ALA A 195 3.34 3.66 -17.09
N LEU A 196 3.41 2.75 -18.07
CA LEU A 196 2.23 1.98 -18.50
C LEU A 196 1.70 1.06 -17.40
N SER A 197 2.58 0.47 -16.59
CA SER A 197 2.21 -0.38 -15.46
C SER A 197 1.54 0.41 -14.34
N ASP A 198 2.04 1.61 -14.03
CA ASP A 198 1.42 2.52 -13.07
C ASP A 198 0.01 2.95 -13.52
N LEU A 199 -0.16 3.26 -14.82
CA LEU A 199 -1.47 3.60 -15.39
C LEU A 199 -2.44 2.41 -15.32
N LYS A 200 -1.96 1.19 -15.56
CA LYS A 200 -2.78 -0.02 -15.42
C LYS A 200 -3.21 -0.23 -13.97
N ALA A 201 -2.30 -0.06 -13.02
CA ALA A 201 -2.62 -0.17 -11.59
C ALA A 201 -3.69 0.86 -11.19
N GLU A 202 -3.58 2.11 -11.65
CA GLU A 202 -4.58 3.16 -11.42
C GLU A 202 -5.95 2.80 -12.02
N LEU A 203 -6.00 2.21 -13.22
CA LEU A 203 -7.26 1.77 -13.85
C LEU A 203 -7.89 0.53 -13.19
N GLN A 204 -7.14 -0.22 -12.37
CA GLN A 204 -7.60 -1.42 -11.66
C GLN A 204 -7.94 -1.15 -10.19
N ASP A 205 -7.75 0.08 -9.74
CA ASP A 205 -8.11 0.53 -8.39
C ASP A 205 -9.61 0.31 -8.14
N PRO A 206 -10.05 -0.17 -6.96
CA PRO A 206 -11.46 -0.35 -6.66
C PRO A 206 -12.21 0.96 -6.34
N ASP A 207 -11.51 2.08 -6.11
CA ASP A 207 -12.10 3.35 -5.65
C ASP A 207 -12.76 4.19 -6.76
N TRP A 208 -12.97 3.63 -7.96
CA TRP A 208 -13.68 4.31 -9.05
C TRP A 208 -15.18 4.26 -8.82
N PHE A 209 -15.85 5.42 -8.89
CA PHE A 209 -17.32 5.49 -8.90
C PHE A 209 -17.86 4.93 -10.21
N GLU A 210 -17.23 5.27 -11.34
CA GLU A 210 -17.52 4.69 -12.65
C GLU A 210 -16.33 3.84 -13.12
N LEU A 211 -16.49 2.51 -13.03
CA LEU A 211 -15.43 1.57 -13.40
C LEU A 211 -14.94 1.80 -14.85
N PRO A 212 -13.62 1.91 -15.07
CA PRO A 212 -13.09 2.06 -16.42
C PRO A 212 -13.50 0.90 -17.33
N LYS A 213 -13.83 1.22 -18.58
CA LYS A 213 -14.22 0.19 -19.58
C LYS A 213 -13.08 -0.82 -19.75
N THR A 214 -13.42 -2.10 -19.80
CA THR A 214 -12.45 -3.21 -19.98
C THR A 214 -11.61 -3.06 -21.25
N SER A 215 -12.13 -2.38 -22.28
CA SER A 215 -11.39 -2.06 -23.50
C SER A 215 -10.21 -1.11 -23.26
N VAL A 216 -10.33 -0.15 -22.33
CA VAL A 216 -9.23 0.77 -21.95
C VAL A 216 -8.15 -0.01 -21.20
N ILE A 217 -8.55 -0.81 -20.20
CA ILE A 217 -7.63 -1.67 -19.43
C ILE A 217 -6.89 -2.66 -20.35
N GLY A 218 -7.63 -3.28 -21.28
CA GLY A 218 -7.07 -4.17 -22.30
C GLY A 218 -6.11 -3.45 -23.26
N GLY A 219 -6.44 -2.20 -23.64
CA GLY A 219 -5.58 -1.35 -24.45
C GLY A 219 -4.24 -1.04 -23.77
N VAL A 220 -4.26 -0.64 -22.50
CA VAL A 220 -3.03 -0.39 -21.71
C VAL A 220 -2.25 -1.69 -21.49
N SER A 221 -2.93 -2.81 -21.19
CA SER A 221 -2.27 -4.11 -21.03
C SER A 221 -1.57 -4.59 -22.31
N LYS A 222 -2.16 -4.32 -23.48
CA LYS A 222 -1.52 -4.59 -24.78
C LYS A 222 -0.32 -3.68 -25.01
N ALA A 223 -0.42 -2.40 -24.62
CA ALA A 223 0.69 -1.46 -24.70
C ALA A 223 1.87 -1.89 -23.82
N ILE A 224 1.63 -2.38 -22.59
CA ILE A 224 2.68 -2.93 -21.71
C ILE A 224 3.44 -4.05 -22.42
N LYS A 225 2.74 -5.05 -22.96
CA LYS A 225 3.37 -6.15 -23.71
C LYS A 225 4.16 -5.65 -24.92
N GLY A 226 3.64 -4.64 -25.63
CA GLY A 226 4.33 -4.03 -26.76
C GLY A 226 5.61 -3.28 -26.35
N ALA A 227 5.57 -2.56 -25.22
CA ALA A 227 6.71 -1.88 -24.65
C ALA A 227 7.77 -2.86 -24.15
N GLU A 228 7.37 -3.93 -23.47
CA GLU A 228 8.26 -5.02 -23.02
C GLU A 228 8.99 -5.68 -24.21
N VAL A 229 8.27 -5.97 -25.31
CA VAL A 229 8.87 -6.49 -26.55
C VAL A 229 9.84 -5.49 -27.16
N THR A 230 9.49 -4.20 -27.17
CA THR A 230 10.34 -3.14 -27.73
C THR A 230 11.62 -2.96 -26.91
N GLN A 231 11.51 -2.96 -25.58
CA GLN A 231 12.65 -2.87 -24.67
C GLN A 231 13.55 -4.11 -24.79
N SER A 232 12.97 -5.30 -24.82
CA SER A 232 13.70 -6.58 -24.97
C SER A 232 14.47 -6.59 -26.30
N ARG A 233 13.83 -6.14 -27.39
CA ARG A 233 14.47 -6.01 -28.71
C ARG A 233 15.64 -5.02 -28.70
N GLY A 234 15.53 -3.91 -27.97
CA GLY A 234 16.62 -2.94 -27.82
C GLY A 234 17.78 -3.46 -26.96
N ARG A 235 17.48 -4.25 -25.93
CA ARG A 235 18.47 -4.81 -25.00
C ARG A 235 19.24 -6.01 -25.56
N LEU A 236 18.61 -6.84 -26.38
CA LEU A 236 19.21 -8.08 -26.86
C LEU A 236 20.56 -7.89 -27.56
N PRO A 237 20.74 -6.92 -28.49
CA PRO A 237 22.05 -6.67 -29.09
C PRO A 237 23.12 -6.29 -28.05
N GLU A 238 22.79 -5.39 -27.12
CA GLU A 238 23.72 -4.97 -26.07
C GLU A 238 24.11 -6.13 -25.15
N LEU A 239 23.15 -7.00 -24.80
CA LEU A 239 23.40 -8.22 -24.03
C LEU A 239 24.23 -9.22 -24.82
N THR A 240 23.96 -9.43 -26.11
CA THR A 240 24.76 -10.30 -26.99
C THR A 240 26.21 -9.83 -27.03
N ASP A 241 26.45 -8.54 -27.29
CA ASP A 241 27.79 -7.96 -27.37
C ASP A 241 28.52 -8.06 -26.02
N SER A 242 27.83 -7.73 -24.93
CA SER A 242 28.39 -7.80 -23.58
C SER A 242 28.72 -9.24 -23.18
N LEU A 243 27.82 -10.18 -23.45
CA LEU A 243 28.01 -11.60 -23.16
C LEU A 243 29.18 -12.17 -23.96
N GLY A 244 29.26 -11.86 -25.26
CA GLY A 244 30.38 -12.24 -26.12
C GLY A 244 31.71 -11.72 -25.59
N ALA A 245 31.79 -10.43 -25.24
CA ALA A 245 33.01 -9.83 -24.71
C ALA A 245 33.46 -10.46 -23.38
N GLN A 246 32.53 -10.72 -22.45
CA GLN A 246 32.85 -11.35 -21.17
C GLN A 246 33.27 -12.82 -21.35
N TRP A 247 32.61 -13.53 -22.26
CA TRP A 247 32.95 -14.91 -22.57
C TRP A 247 34.32 -15.03 -23.25
N ASP A 248 34.65 -14.15 -24.20
CA ASP A 248 35.97 -14.14 -24.84
C ASP A 248 37.09 -13.85 -23.85
N TYR A 249 36.83 -12.99 -22.86
CA TYR A 249 37.79 -12.61 -21.84
C TYR A 249 38.01 -13.71 -20.78
N TRP A 250 36.94 -14.28 -20.23
CA TRP A 250 37.03 -15.25 -19.13
C TRP A 250 36.88 -16.72 -19.55
N GLY A 251 36.32 -17.02 -20.71
CA GLY A 251 35.91 -18.36 -21.13
C GLY A 251 37.04 -19.38 -21.06
N ARG A 252 38.26 -18.99 -21.46
CA ARG A 252 39.46 -19.84 -21.32
C ARG A 252 39.79 -20.13 -19.86
N SER A 253 39.74 -19.11 -19.01
CA SER A 253 39.98 -19.28 -17.57
C SER A 253 38.93 -20.18 -16.92
N PHE A 254 37.67 -20.12 -17.36
CA PHE A 254 36.62 -21.00 -16.84
C PHE A 254 36.88 -22.46 -17.22
N GLN A 255 37.30 -22.72 -18.46
CA GLN A 255 37.62 -24.07 -18.95
C GLN A 255 38.83 -24.69 -18.23
N GLU A 256 39.77 -23.87 -17.77
CA GLU A 256 40.96 -24.32 -17.04
C GLU A 256 40.76 -24.38 -15.50
N SER A 257 39.66 -23.81 -15.00
CA SER A 257 39.38 -23.75 -13.56
C SER A 257 38.97 -25.11 -13.01
N ASP A 258 39.34 -25.36 -11.74
CA ASP A 258 38.79 -26.48 -10.99
C ASP A 258 37.24 -26.36 -10.94
N PRO A 259 36.48 -27.40 -11.29
CA PRO A 259 35.02 -27.30 -11.38
C PRO A 259 34.35 -26.91 -10.05
N VAL A 260 34.91 -27.30 -8.89
CA VAL A 260 34.36 -26.91 -7.59
C VAL A 260 34.58 -25.41 -7.36
N ALA A 261 35.80 -24.91 -7.62
CA ALA A 261 36.09 -23.48 -7.55
C ALA A 261 35.25 -22.65 -8.53
N LEU A 262 34.93 -23.20 -9.71
CA LEU A 262 34.15 -22.52 -10.74
C LEU A 262 32.72 -22.19 -10.26
N SER A 263 32.06 -23.10 -9.53
CA SER A 263 30.72 -22.88 -8.97
C SER A 263 30.61 -21.67 -8.03
N GLN A 264 31.73 -21.26 -7.44
CA GLN A 264 31.82 -20.14 -6.51
C GLN A 264 32.42 -18.89 -7.16
N ASN A 265 32.79 -18.97 -8.44
CA ASN A 265 33.44 -17.87 -9.13
C ASN A 265 32.41 -16.78 -9.48
N PRO A 266 32.54 -15.55 -8.96
CA PRO A 266 31.56 -14.49 -9.18
C PRO A 266 31.43 -14.08 -10.66
N ASN A 267 32.50 -14.20 -11.44
CA ASN A 267 32.48 -13.88 -12.87
C ASN A 267 31.68 -14.94 -13.65
N PHE A 268 31.81 -16.22 -13.28
CA PHE A 268 31.04 -17.30 -13.89
C PHE A 268 29.54 -17.16 -13.57
N LEU A 269 29.20 -16.86 -12.32
CA LEU A 269 27.80 -16.57 -11.92
C LEU A 269 27.22 -15.36 -12.65
N THR A 270 28.03 -14.34 -12.94
CA THR A 270 27.62 -13.19 -13.74
C THR A 270 27.31 -13.60 -15.16
N VAL A 271 28.13 -14.44 -15.79
CA VAL A 271 27.89 -14.97 -17.14
C VAL A 271 26.63 -15.82 -17.19
N ILE A 272 26.41 -16.72 -16.22
CA ILE A 272 25.16 -17.51 -16.12
C ILE A 272 23.95 -16.57 -16.11
N LYS A 273 23.96 -15.57 -15.23
CA LYS A 273 22.87 -14.60 -15.14
C LYS A 273 22.64 -13.85 -16.47
N MET A 274 23.72 -13.46 -17.16
CA MET A 274 23.60 -12.78 -18.46
C MET A 274 23.02 -13.69 -19.54
N VAL A 275 23.35 -14.98 -19.52
CA VAL A 275 22.76 -15.99 -20.43
C VAL A 275 21.27 -16.14 -20.14
N ASP A 276 20.89 -16.32 -18.87
CA ASP A 276 19.48 -16.42 -18.46
C ASP A 276 18.70 -15.16 -18.86
N ASP A 277 19.21 -13.98 -18.52
CA ASP A 277 18.62 -12.69 -18.89
C ASP A 277 18.47 -12.57 -20.43
N TRP A 278 19.45 -13.06 -21.20
CA TRP A 278 19.38 -13.05 -22.67
C TRP A 278 18.25 -13.95 -23.19
N PHE A 279 18.14 -15.19 -22.70
CA PHE A 279 17.09 -16.12 -23.14
C PHE A 279 15.69 -15.66 -22.72
N ASP A 280 15.53 -15.08 -21.53
CA ASP A 280 14.26 -14.48 -21.10
C ASP A 280 13.81 -13.37 -22.04
N ASN A 281 14.74 -12.50 -22.49
CA ASN A 281 14.42 -11.45 -23.46
C ASN A 281 14.17 -12.01 -24.87
N ALA A 282 14.88 -13.07 -25.26
CA ALA A 282 14.72 -13.73 -26.55
C ALA A 282 13.35 -14.43 -26.68
N GLU A 283 12.91 -15.12 -25.63
CA GLU A 283 11.59 -15.77 -25.58
C GLU A 283 10.46 -14.73 -25.74
N LYS A 284 10.56 -13.60 -25.04
CA LYS A 284 9.55 -12.52 -25.09
C LYS A 284 9.33 -11.97 -26.49
N ILE A 285 10.38 -11.87 -27.30
CA ILE A 285 10.26 -11.36 -28.68
C ILE A 285 10.10 -12.46 -29.73
N GLY A 286 10.14 -13.74 -29.32
CA GLY A 286 10.04 -14.89 -30.21
C GLY A 286 11.24 -15.03 -31.14
N VAL A 287 12.46 -14.82 -30.63
CA VAL A 287 13.68 -15.10 -31.39
C VAL A 287 13.71 -16.58 -31.79
N LEU A 288 13.97 -16.85 -33.07
CA LEU A 288 14.09 -18.21 -33.59
C LEU A 288 15.55 -18.66 -33.57
N ASP A 289 15.77 -19.97 -33.60
CA ASP A 289 17.12 -20.57 -33.66
C ASP A 289 17.93 -20.15 -34.90
N THR A 290 17.27 -19.57 -35.91
CA THR A 290 17.90 -19.04 -37.13
C THR A 290 18.29 -17.56 -37.03
N ASP A 291 17.98 -16.89 -35.93
CA ASP A 291 18.32 -15.48 -35.72
C ASP A 291 19.83 -15.30 -35.53
N PRO A 292 20.47 -14.30 -36.18
CA PRO A 292 21.90 -14.04 -36.03
C PRO A 292 22.36 -13.80 -34.58
N LEU A 293 21.51 -13.25 -33.71
CA LEU A 293 21.84 -13.06 -32.30
C LEU A 293 21.84 -14.39 -31.55
N TYR A 294 20.86 -15.25 -31.82
CA TYR A 294 20.82 -16.60 -31.26
C TYR A 294 22.05 -17.41 -31.65
N MET A 295 22.43 -17.39 -32.93
CA MET A 295 23.61 -18.10 -33.44
C MET A 295 24.92 -17.69 -32.77
N GLN A 296 25.00 -16.47 -32.20
CA GLN A 296 26.17 -15.99 -31.45
C GLN A 296 26.17 -16.47 -30.00
N VAL A 297 24.99 -16.50 -29.36
CA VAL A 297 24.87 -16.82 -27.93
C VAL A 297 24.73 -18.33 -27.68
N ALA A 298 24.17 -19.09 -28.62
CA ALA A 298 23.95 -20.53 -28.45
C ALA A 298 25.22 -21.32 -28.10
N PRO A 299 26.39 -21.11 -28.75
CA PRO A 299 27.62 -21.82 -28.37
C PRO A 299 28.12 -21.44 -26.97
N ILE A 300 27.90 -20.19 -26.54
CA ILE A 300 28.25 -19.72 -25.19
C ILE A 300 27.37 -20.45 -24.17
N ASN A 301 26.06 -20.50 -24.42
CA ASN A 301 25.11 -21.20 -23.56
C ASN A 301 25.45 -22.70 -23.42
N GLU A 302 25.72 -23.39 -24.53
CA GLU A 302 26.11 -24.80 -24.52
C GLU A 302 27.35 -25.03 -23.64
N ALA A 303 28.35 -24.16 -23.75
CA ALA A 303 29.57 -24.24 -22.94
C ALA A 303 29.31 -23.92 -21.46
N VAL A 304 28.49 -22.90 -21.15
CA VAL A 304 28.09 -22.54 -19.79
C VAL A 304 27.35 -23.69 -19.12
N VAL A 305 26.36 -24.28 -19.80
CA VAL A 305 25.60 -25.44 -19.31
C VAL A 305 26.51 -26.64 -19.04
N ALA A 306 27.45 -26.92 -19.96
CA ALA A 306 28.41 -28.01 -19.77
C ALA A 306 29.33 -27.77 -18.55
N LEU A 307 29.82 -26.54 -18.37
CA LEU A 307 30.64 -26.17 -17.22
C LEU A 307 29.87 -26.22 -15.90
N GLN A 308 28.61 -25.77 -15.91
CA GLN A 308 27.75 -25.83 -14.74
C GLN A 308 27.47 -27.28 -14.33
N ALA A 309 27.14 -28.16 -15.29
CA ALA A 309 26.95 -29.58 -15.02
C ALA A 309 28.22 -30.24 -14.46
N ALA A 310 29.39 -29.90 -14.99
CA ALA A 310 30.67 -30.37 -14.47
C ALA A 310 30.95 -29.86 -13.04
N ALA A 311 30.63 -28.60 -12.76
CA ALA A 311 30.79 -27.99 -11.44
C ALA A 311 29.84 -28.61 -10.41
N GLU A 312 28.58 -28.85 -10.76
CA GLU A 312 27.60 -29.54 -9.92
C GLU A 312 28.03 -30.97 -9.60
N GLN A 313 28.49 -31.73 -10.62
CA GLN A 313 28.99 -33.08 -10.43
C GLN A 313 30.24 -33.12 -9.53
N ALA A 314 31.16 -32.17 -9.71
CA ALA A 314 32.36 -32.07 -8.90
C ALA A 314 32.07 -31.64 -7.46
N SER A 315 31.11 -30.73 -7.26
CA SER A 315 30.63 -30.34 -5.92
C SER A 315 30.00 -31.54 -5.21
N GLU A 316 29.12 -32.28 -5.89
CA GLU A 316 28.52 -33.49 -5.31
C GLU A 316 29.61 -34.51 -4.94
N TRP A 317 30.57 -34.74 -5.83
CA TRP A 317 31.72 -35.62 -5.56
C TRP A 317 32.51 -35.15 -4.33
N SER A 318 32.83 -33.85 -4.25
CA SER A 318 33.58 -33.26 -3.14
C SER A 318 32.84 -33.45 -1.81
N ASP A 319 31.53 -33.23 -1.79
CA ASP A 319 30.68 -33.41 -0.61
C ASP A 319 30.66 -34.88 -0.15
N LYS A 320 30.55 -35.83 -1.09
CA LYS A 320 30.62 -37.27 -0.75
C LYS A 320 32.00 -37.65 -0.20
N ILE A 321 33.07 -37.11 -0.78
CA ILE A 321 34.44 -37.31 -0.28
C ILE A 321 34.59 -36.75 1.13
N GLN A 322 34.11 -35.53 1.38
CA GLN A 322 34.18 -34.90 2.69
C GLN A 322 33.40 -35.71 3.72
N ARG A 323 32.18 -36.13 3.39
CA ARG A 323 31.36 -36.99 4.23
C ARG A 323 32.05 -38.33 4.53
N LEU A 324 32.69 -38.95 3.53
CA LEU A 324 33.48 -40.16 3.75
C LEU A 324 34.65 -39.91 4.70
N ARG A 325 35.38 -38.80 4.55
CA ARG A 325 36.48 -38.42 5.47
C ARG A 325 35.98 -38.23 6.89
N GLU A 326 34.85 -37.57 7.08
CA GLU A 326 34.24 -37.35 8.39
C GLU A 326 33.85 -38.69 9.04
N VAL A 327 33.18 -39.57 8.30
CA VAL A 327 32.77 -40.91 8.76
C VAL A 327 33.98 -41.81 9.06
N LEU A 328 35.07 -41.70 8.29
CA LEU A 328 36.31 -42.45 8.57
C LEU A 328 37.06 -41.93 9.81
N ARG A 329 36.97 -40.62 10.10
CA ARG A 329 37.57 -40.01 11.30
C ARG A 329 36.76 -40.29 12.57
N ASP A 330 35.44 -40.49 12.45
CA ASP A 330 34.59 -40.81 13.58
C ASP A 330 34.89 -42.21 14.12
N SER A 331 35.47 -42.24 15.34
CA SER A 331 35.82 -43.48 16.02
C SER A 331 34.60 -44.35 16.37
N SER A 332 33.40 -43.74 16.44
CA SER A 332 32.13 -44.38 16.77
C SER A 332 31.32 -44.85 15.55
N ALA A 333 31.72 -44.46 14.34
CA ALA A 333 31.00 -44.83 13.12
C ALA A 333 30.89 -46.35 12.95
N SER A 334 29.65 -46.82 12.72
CA SER A 334 29.36 -48.23 12.46
C SER A 334 29.85 -48.66 11.07
N ARG A 335 30.13 -49.95 10.92
CA ARG A 335 30.52 -50.56 9.64
C ARG A 335 29.60 -50.17 8.48
N LYS A 336 28.28 -50.22 8.70
CA LYS A 336 27.27 -49.88 7.70
C LYS A 336 27.34 -48.41 7.27
N GLN A 337 27.63 -47.48 8.20
CA GLN A 337 27.80 -46.07 7.87
C GLN A 337 29.02 -45.84 6.97
N ILE A 338 30.14 -46.52 7.27
CA ILE A 338 31.36 -46.43 6.45
C ILE A 338 31.12 -47.04 5.06
N GLU A 339 30.51 -48.23 4.98
CA GLU A 339 30.17 -48.89 3.69
C GLU A 339 29.24 -48.02 2.85
N ASN A 340 28.19 -47.43 3.44
CA ASN A 340 27.27 -46.54 2.72
C ASN A 340 27.97 -45.27 2.21
N ALA A 341 28.83 -44.64 3.02
CA ALA A 341 29.59 -43.46 2.61
C ALA A 341 30.57 -43.80 1.47
N TRP A 342 31.24 -44.94 1.57
CA TRP A 342 32.15 -45.45 0.53
C TRP A 342 31.42 -45.75 -0.78
N GLU A 343 30.27 -46.42 -0.72
CA GLU A 343 29.44 -46.70 -1.89
C GLU A 343 28.95 -45.40 -2.54
N GLY A 344 28.63 -44.38 -1.73
CA GLY A 344 28.28 -43.04 -2.21
C GLY A 344 29.37 -42.41 -3.08
N VAL A 345 30.63 -42.46 -2.66
CA VAL A 345 31.75 -41.96 -3.49
C VAL A 345 31.95 -42.84 -4.71
N ARG A 346 31.89 -44.17 -4.54
CA ARG A 346 32.12 -45.14 -5.63
C ARG A 346 31.11 -45.03 -6.77
N ARG A 347 29.86 -44.67 -6.46
CA ARG A 347 28.81 -44.45 -7.47
C ARG A 347 29.10 -43.26 -8.37
N LEU A 348 29.80 -42.25 -7.87
CA LEU A 348 30.19 -41.06 -8.64
C LEU A 348 31.53 -41.22 -9.34
N GLY A 349 32.42 -42.09 -8.85
CA GLY A 349 33.64 -42.50 -9.55
C GLY A 349 34.68 -43.18 -8.66
N LEU A 350 35.94 -43.22 -9.10
CA LEU A 350 37.02 -43.86 -8.35
C LEU A 350 37.47 -42.97 -7.18
N PRO A 351 37.36 -43.41 -5.91
CA PRO A 351 37.82 -42.63 -4.77
C PRO A 351 39.34 -42.44 -4.77
N PRO A 352 39.85 -41.33 -4.20
CA PRO A 352 41.29 -41.12 -4.02
C PRO A 352 41.97 -42.31 -3.33
N ALA A 353 43.16 -42.70 -3.81
CA ALA A 353 43.90 -43.85 -3.28
C ALA A 353 44.15 -43.74 -1.77
N GLU A 354 44.43 -42.54 -1.28
CA GLU A 354 44.61 -42.24 0.14
C GLU A 354 43.39 -42.64 0.99
N LEU A 355 42.18 -42.34 0.50
CA LEU A 355 40.95 -42.67 1.21
C LEU A 355 40.66 -44.16 1.17
N LYS A 356 41.09 -44.85 0.12
CA LYS A 356 40.98 -46.31 0.02
C LYS A 356 41.80 -47.01 1.09
N ASP A 357 43.05 -46.59 1.29
CA ASP A 357 43.92 -47.20 2.30
C ASP A 357 43.37 -46.97 3.71
N VAL A 358 42.91 -45.76 4.00
CA VAL A 358 42.26 -45.43 5.28
C VAL A 358 40.98 -46.25 5.49
N TYR A 359 40.16 -46.38 4.45
CA TYR A 359 38.95 -47.22 4.47
C TYR A 359 39.30 -48.69 4.76
N ASP A 360 40.25 -49.30 4.04
CA ASP A 360 40.63 -50.70 4.21
C ASP A 360 41.21 -50.98 5.60
N GLN A 361 42.05 -50.07 6.13
CA GLN A 361 42.57 -50.15 7.50
C GLN A 361 41.45 -50.09 8.52
N ARG A 362 40.51 -49.14 8.36
CA ARG A 362 39.37 -48.96 9.26
C ARG A 362 38.46 -50.19 9.24
N MET A 363 38.15 -50.73 8.06
CA MET A 363 37.34 -51.93 7.90
C MET A 363 37.99 -53.16 8.52
N LYS A 364 39.31 -53.34 8.37
CA LYS A 364 40.06 -54.39 9.09
C LYS A 364 39.97 -54.22 10.60
N SER A 365 40.11 -53.00 11.12
CA SER A 365 40.02 -52.72 12.56
C SER A 365 38.64 -53.05 13.14
N LEU A 366 37.56 -52.72 12.42
CA LEU A 366 36.20 -53.03 12.83
C LEU A 366 35.89 -54.53 12.71
N TRP A 367 36.43 -55.19 11.67
CA TRP A 367 36.35 -56.64 11.53
C TRP A 367 37.05 -57.34 12.70
N TRP A 368 38.26 -56.92 13.05
CA TRP A 368 38.98 -57.43 14.21
C TRP A 368 38.19 -57.17 15.49
N LYS A 369 37.71 -55.94 15.74
CA LYS A 369 36.95 -55.63 16.97
C LYS A 369 35.67 -56.44 17.10
N GLY A 370 34.90 -56.60 16.02
CA GLY A 370 33.64 -57.36 16.02
C GLY A 370 33.84 -58.88 16.09
N ASN A 371 34.95 -59.40 15.55
CA ASN A 371 35.25 -60.83 15.61
C ASN A 371 36.17 -61.20 16.77
N TRP A 372 36.85 -60.27 17.44
CA TRP A 372 37.78 -60.57 18.53
C TRP A 372 37.08 -61.25 19.71
N GLU A 373 35.83 -60.89 20.02
CA GLU A 373 35.03 -61.60 21.02
C GLU A 373 34.71 -63.04 20.59
N ARG A 374 34.47 -63.26 19.29
CA ARG A 374 34.26 -64.61 18.74
C ARG A 374 35.56 -65.40 18.70
N VAL A 375 36.68 -64.78 18.33
CA VAL A 375 38.00 -65.41 18.24
C VAL A 375 38.54 -65.71 19.63
N LEU A 376 38.38 -64.83 20.62
CA LEU A 376 38.66 -65.12 22.02
C LEU A 376 37.72 -66.17 22.57
N GLY A 377 36.42 -66.11 22.26
CA GLY A 377 35.46 -67.13 22.69
C GLY A 377 35.81 -68.51 22.15
N VAL A 378 36.13 -68.61 20.86
CA VAL A 378 36.58 -69.85 20.22
C VAL A 378 37.95 -70.27 20.74
N GLY A 379 38.89 -69.34 20.90
CA GLY A 379 40.22 -69.62 21.44
C GLY A 379 40.16 -70.14 22.89
N LEU A 380 39.35 -69.52 23.74
CA LEU A 380 39.11 -69.95 25.12
C LEU A 380 38.37 -71.29 25.16
N PHE A 381 37.39 -71.48 24.28
CA PHE A 381 36.69 -72.77 24.14
C PHE A 381 37.66 -73.89 23.73
N VAL A 382 38.50 -73.66 22.70
CA VAL A 382 39.51 -74.62 22.26
C VAL A 382 40.55 -74.88 23.36
N ALA A 383 41.00 -73.84 24.07
CA ALA A 383 41.91 -74.00 25.20
C ALA A 383 41.29 -74.81 26.35
N LEU A 384 40.02 -74.58 26.68
CA LEU A 384 39.28 -75.37 27.67
C LEU A 384 39.11 -76.82 27.23
N VAL A 385 38.81 -77.08 25.95
CA VAL A 385 38.72 -78.43 25.39
C VAL A 385 40.08 -79.14 25.47
N LEU A 386 41.17 -78.48 25.07
CA LEU A 386 42.51 -79.06 25.14
C LEU A 386 42.96 -79.30 26.59
N ALA A 387 42.71 -78.38 27.51
CA ALA A 387 42.98 -78.58 28.93
C ALA A 387 42.19 -79.77 29.49
N GLY A 388 40.92 -79.92 29.09
CA GLY A 388 40.11 -81.09 29.43
C GLY A 388 40.69 -82.41 28.89
N ILE A 389 41.22 -82.41 27.66
CA ILE A 389 41.88 -83.59 27.07
C ILE A 389 43.18 -83.92 27.81
N VAL A 390 44.04 -82.94 28.09
CA VAL A 390 45.29 -83.15 28.82
C VAL A 390 45.00 -83.64 30.24
N PHE A 391 44.02 -83.04 30.92
CA PHE A 391 43.57 -83.49 32.23
C PHE A 391 43.07 -84.94 32.21
N ALA A 392 42.30 -85.32 31.18
CA ALA A 392 41.83 -86.69 30.99
C ALA A 392 42.96 -87.68 30.70
N ILE A 393 44.04 -87.26 30.02
CA ILE A 393 45.23 -88.10 29.79
C ILE A 393 46.01 -88.29 31.10
N VAL A 394 46.27 -87.22 31.86
CA VAL A 394 47.00 -87.27 33.14
C VAL A 394 46.23 -88.04 34.22
N ALA A 395 44.90 -87.95 34.27
CA ALA A 395 44.11 -88.70 35.24
C ALA A 395 44.04 -90.22 34.97
N ARG A 396 44.52 -90.68 33.81
CA ARG A 396 44.47 -92.09 33.37
C ARG A 396 45.82 -92.80 33.44
N SER A 397 46.90 -92.06 33.63
CA SER A 397 48.26 -92.51 33.99
C SER A 397 48.44 -92.48 35.50
#